data_AF-A0A3S2VCK1-F1
#
_entry.id   AF-A0A3S2VCK1-F1
#
_cell.length_a   1.000
_cell.length_b   1.000
_cell.length_c   1.000
_cell.angle_alpha   90.00
_cell.angle_beta   90.00
_cell.angle_gamma   90.00
#
_symmetry.space_group_name_H-M   'P 1'
#
loop_
_entity.id
_entity.type
_entity.pdbx_description
1 polymer ?
#
loop_
_entity_poly.entity_id
_entity_poly.type
_entity_poly.pdbx_seq_one_letter_code
_entity_poly.pdbx_strand_id
1 'polypeptide(L)'
;MSTPESADDGAQAAHPRFAEALAGLGLADVIPLVRRFPEATRTAQEAAAAIGCELSQICKSLIFAADGVPVLVLMDGASRVDVDLVRRELGAEKVTRAKADVVRETTGYAIGGIPPFGHRTRTRVLADRSLLDHDTVWAAAGTPYAVFPMDPKSLIAHAGAALVDVRETDL
;
A
#
# COMPACT_ATOMS: atom_id res chain seq x y z
N MET A 1 30.59 -8.36 -38.02
CA MET A 1 30.58 -8.75 -36.59
C MET A 1 29.69 -7.75 -35.89
N SER A 2 28.42 -8.12 -35.70
CA SER A 2 27.43 -7.28 -35.03
C SER A 2 27.62 -7.41 -33.53
N THR A 3 27.61 -6.26 -32.87
CA THR A 3 27.61 -5.99 -31.43
C THR A 3 26.56 -6.83 -30.70
N PRO A 4 26.82 -7.31 -29.46
CA PRO A 4 25.93 -8.23 -28.77
C PRO A 4 24.59 -7.60 -28.42
N GLU A 5 23.53 -8.40 -28.57
CA GLU A 5 22.20 -8.12 -28.08
C GLU A 5 22.25 -7.74 -26.60
N SER A 6 21.62 -6.62 -26.32
CA SER A 6 21.50 -6.00 -25.02
C SER A 6 20.75 -6.95 -24.08
N ALA A 7 21.25 -7.07 -22.85
CA ALA A 7 20.65 -7.83 -21.78
C ALA A 7 19.16 -7.50 -21.65
N ASP A 8 18.31 -8.49 -21.91
CA ASP A 8 16.96 -8.52 -21.37
C ASP A 8 17.10 -8.75 -19.85
N ASP A 9 17.41 -7.67 -19.12
CA ASP A 9 17.37 -7.66 -17.66
C ASP A 9 15.91 -7.85 -17.27
N GLY A 10 15.54 -9.10 -16.96
CA GLY A 10 14.27 -9.52 -16.39
C GLY A 10 14.00 -8.79 -15.06
N ALA A 11 13.64 -7.51 -15.15
CA ALA A 11 13.40 -6.62 -14.04
C ALA A 11 12.03 -6.95 -13.46
N GLN A 12 12.02 -7.83 -12.46
CA GLN A 12 10.84 -8.30 -11.76
C GLN A 12 9.81 -7.17 -11.54
N ALA A 13 8.55 -7.43 -11.93
CA ALA A 13 7.51 -6.40 -12.01
C ALA A 13 7.24 -5.72 -10.65
N ALA A 14 7.45 -6.45 -9.56
CA ALA A 14 7.33 -5.99 -8.18
C ALA A 14 8.68 -6.02 -7.44
N HIS A 15 8.76 -5.32 -6.30
CA HIS A 15 9.91 -5.43 -5.41
C HIS A 15 10.13 -6.90 -4.97
N PRO A 16 11.37 -7.43 -4.92
CA PRO A 16 11.63 -8.83 -4.58
C PRO A 16 10.98 -9.31 -3.27
N ARG A 17 11.09 -8.52 -2.19
CA ARG A 17 10.38 -8.78 -0.91
C ARG A 17 8.87 -8.92 -1.08
N PHE A 18 8.26 -8.13 -1.96
CA PHE A 18 6.82 -8.19 -2.18
C PHE A 18 6.45 -9.40 -3.04
N ALA A 19 7.27 -9.74 -4.03
CA ALA A 19 7.11 -10.98 -4.80
C ALA A 19 7.21 -12.23 -3.91
N GLU A 20 8.17 -12.28 -2.98
CA GLU A 20 8.28 -13.34 -1.97
C GLU A 20 7.04 -13.40 -1.07
N ALA A 21 6.51 -12.25 -0.65
CA ALA A 21 5.29 -12.19 0.15
C ALA A 21 4.07 -12.71 -0.63
N LEU A 22 3.92 -12.34 -1.90
CA LEU A 22 2.86 -12.88 -2.77
C LEU A 22 2.97 -14.40 -2.88
N ALA A 23 4.17 -14.94 -3.12
CA ALA A 23 4.38 -16.38 -3.19
C ALA A 23 4.01 -17.08 -1.87
N GLY A 24 4.46 -16.55 -0.73
CA GLY A 24 4.15 -17.10 0.59
C GLY A 24 2.67 -17.04 0.98
N LEU A 25 1.89 -16.16 0.34
CA LEU A 25 0.44 -16.02 0.54
C LEU A 25 -0.38 -16.80 -0.50
N GLY A 26 0.25 -17.49 -1.45
CA GLY A 26 -0.45 -18.18 -2.54
C GLY A 26 -1.04 -17.22 -3.60
N LEU A 27 -0.48 -16.01 -3.71
CA LEU A 27 -0.92 -14.93 -4.59
C LEU A 27 0.05 -14.69 -5.76
N ALA A 28 0.76 -15.73 -6.20
CA ALA A 28 1.73 -15.61 -7.30
C ALA A 28 1.08 -15.10 -8.60
N ASP A 29 -0.22 -15.37 -8.80
CA ASP A 29 -1.00 -14.91 -9.95
C ASP A 29 -1.20 -13.38 -9.99
N VAL A 30 -0.89 -12.66 -8.91
CA VAL A 30 -0.87 -11.18 -8.88
C VAL A 30 0.35 -10.61 -9.60
N ILE A 31 1.47 -11.34 -9.64
CA ILE A 31 2.72 -10.87 -10.27
C ILE A 31 2.51 -10.40 -11.73
N PRO A 32 1.85 -11.16 -12.63
CA PRO A 32 1.60 -10.71 -13.99
C PRO A 32 0.62 -9.52 -14.09
N LEU A 33 -0.12 -9.21 -13.02
CA LEU A 33 -1.05 -8.08 -12.96
C LEU A 33 -0.38 -6.78 -12.49
N VAL A 34 0.86 -6.85 -12.01
CA VAL A 34 1.61 -5.67 -11.56
C VAL A 34 1.89 -4.74 -12.73
N ARG A 35 1.46 -3.48 -12.60
CA ARG A 35 1.73 -2.42 -13.58
C ARG A 35 2.91 -1.58 -13.11
N ARG A 36 3.93 -1.46 -13.97
CA ARG A 36 5.08 -0.57 -13.76
C ARG A 36 4.96 0.70 -14.58
N PHE A 37 5.52 1.77 -14.02
CA PHE A 37 5.60 3.08 -14.67
C PHE A 37 7.05 3.42 -14.99
N PRO A 38 7.31 4.12 -16.11
CA PRO A 38 8.67 4.55 -16.49
C PRO A 38 9.25 5.58 -15.52
N GLU A 39 8.38 6.39 -14.90
CA GLU A 39 8.73 7.37 -13.88
C GLU A 39 8.04 7.02 -12.55
N ALA A 40 8.61 7.48 -11.44
CA ALA A 40 8.03 7.24 -10.12
C ALA A 40 6.71 7.98 -10.01
N THR A 41 5.64 7.27 -9.64
CA THR A 41 4.39 7.90 -9.20
C THR A 41 4.60 8.36 -7.76
N ARG A 42 4.89 9.65 -7.59
CA ARG A 42 5.17 10.29 -6.30
C ARG A 42 3.87 10.53 -5.51
N THR A 43 2.73 10.52 -6.20
CA THR A 43 1.41 10.78 -5.61
C THR A 43 0.38 9.73 -6.04
N ALA A 44 -0.68 9.59 -5.26
CA ALA A 44 -1.82 8.75 -5.62
C ALA A 44 -2.52 9.28 -6.90
N GLN A 45 -2.55 10.60 -7.11
CA GLN A 45 -3.06 11.21 -8.34
C GLN A 45 -2.30 10.75 -9.59
N GLU A 46 -0.97 10.76 -9.54
CA GLU A 46 -0.14 10.29 -10.66
C GLU A 46 -0.38 8.81 -10.94
N ALA A 47 -0.47 7.98 -9.90
CA ALA A 47 -0.78 6.56 -10.05
C ALA A 47 -2.17 6.35 -10.67
N ALA A 48 -3.20 7.03 -10.19
CA ALA A 48 -4.56 6.94 -10.74
C ALA A 48 -4.60 7.33 -12.22
N ALA A 49 -3.97 8.44 -12.58
CA ALA A 49 -3.89 8.92 -13.96
C ALA A 49 -3.15 7.92 -14.87
N ALA A 50 -2.02 7.36 -14.42
CA ALA A 50 -1.25 6.39 -15.18
C ALA A 50 -1.99 5.04 -15.35
N ILE A 51 -2.82 4.68 -14.36
CA ILE A 51 -3.67 3.49 -14.43
C ILE A 51 -4.91 3.72 -15.30
N GLY A 52 -5.46 4.93 -15.29
CA GLY A 52 -6.77 5.26 -15.87
C GLY A 52 -7.93 4.91 -14.94
N CYS A 53 -7.74 5.03 -13.62
CA CYS A 53 -8.76 4.75 -12.61
C CYS A 53 -9.11 5.99 -11.80
N GLU A 54 -10.17 5.90 -10.98
CA GLU A 54 -10.48 6.96 -10.02
C GLU A 54 -9.41 7.05 -8.93
N LEU A 55 -9.22 8.24 -8.36
CA LEU A 55 -8.25 8.45 -7.29
C LEU A 55 -8.58 7.62 -6.04
N SER A 56 -9.86 7.47 -5.71
CA SER A 56 -10.33 6.63 -4.60
C SER A 56 -10.07 5.13 -4.84
N GLN A 57 -9.84 4.70 -6.08
CA GLN A 57 -9.39 3.32 -6.34
C GLN A 57 -7.92 3.09 -5.95
N ILE A 58 -7.12 4.12 -5.67
CA ILE A 58 -5.76 3.94 -5.18
C ILE A 58 -5.76 3.68 -3.68
N CYS A 59 -5.35 2.51 -3.23
CA CYS A 59 -5.17 2.20 -1.82
C CYS A 59 -3.78 2.66 -1.34
N LYS A 60 -3.74 3.64 -0.44
CA LYS A 60 -2.52 4.13 0.21
C LYS A 60 -2.24 3.35 1.49
N SER A 61 -0.98 2.97 1.67
CA SER A 61 -0.47 2.39 2.91
C SER A 61 0.22 3.47 3.75
N LEU A 62 -0.40 3.87 4.85
CA LEU A 62 0.08 4.96 5.71
C LEU A 62 0.47 4.43 7.09
N ILE A 63 1.70 4.68 7.54
CA ILE A 63 2.14 4.25 8.87
C ILE A 63 1.97 5.40 9.87
N PHE A 64 1.28 5.09 10.96
CA PHE A 64 1.14 5.90 12.16
C PHE A 64 1.85 5.21 13.33
N ALA A 65 2.03 5.94 14.42
CA ALA A 65 2.44 5.42 15.71
C ALA A 65 1.36 5.73 16.74
N ALA A 66 0.75 4.68 17.30
CA ALA A 66 -0.21 4.74 18.39
C ALA A 66 0.52 4.36 19.69
N ASP A 67 0.66 5.32 20.61
CA ASP A 67 1.43 5.16 21.86
C ASP A 67 2.85 4.59 21.64
N GLY A 68 3.48 5.01 20.52
CA GLY A 68 4.81 4.55 20.10
C GLY A 68 4.83 3.25 19.29
N VAL A 69 3.70 2.55 19.16
CA VAL A 69 3.58 1.31 18.41
C VAL A 69 3.16 1.58 16.96
N PRO A 70 3.89 1.09 15.94
CA PRO A 70 3.52 1.27 14.54
C PRO A 70 2.18 0.62 14.17
N VAL A 71 1.34 1.37 13.47
CA VAL A 71 0.04 0.93 12.92
C VAL A 71 -0.03 1.33 11.46
N LEU A 72 -0.41 0.38 10.60
CA LEU A 72 -0.71 0.64 9.20
C LEU A 72 -2.18 1.01 9.05
N VAL A 73 -2.47 2.07 8.30
CA VAL A 73 -3.82 2.45 7.89
C VAL A 73 -3.88 2.41 6.37
N LEU A 74 -4.80 1.61 5.85
CA LEU A 74 -5.15 1.52 4.44
C LEU A 74 -6.30 2.51 4.17
N MET A 75 -6.06 3.47 3.28
CA MET A 75 -7.00 4.56 2.98
C MET A 75 -7.06 4.78 1.48
N ASP A 76 -8.25 5.09 0.96
CA ASP A 76 -8.42 5.45 -0.44
C ASP A 76 -7.62 6.70 -0.83
N GLY A 77 -7.29 6.83 -2.10
CA GLY A 77 -6.35 7.83 -2.60
C GLY A 77 -6.89 9.25 -2.46
N ALA A 78 -8.22 9.42 -2.53
CA ALA A 78 -8.89 10.73 -2.51
C ALA A 78 -9.07 11.26 -1.08
N SER A 79 -9.12 10.35 -0.10
CA SER A 79 -9.38 10.71 1.29
C SER A 79 -8.13 10.91 2.13
N ARG A 80 -8.32 11.50 3.31
CA ARG A 80 -7.31 11.68 4.35
C ARG A 80 -7.73 10.91 5.60
N VAL A 81 -6.74 10.45 6.35
CA VAL A 81 -6.96 9.74 7.62
C VAL A 81 -7.14 10.77 8.73
N ASP A 82 -8.28 10.66 9.43
CA ASP A 82 -8.52 11.36 10.68
C ASP A 82 -7.78 10.63 11.81
N VAL A 83 -6.74 11.28 12.33
CA VAL A 83 -5.86 10.73 13.35
C VAL A 83 -6.59 10.55 14.69
N ASP A 84 -7.59 11.37 14.98
CA ASP A 84 -8.39 11.25 16.20
C ASP A 84 -9.35 10.07 16.12
N LEU A 85 -9.91 9.77 14.94
CA LEU A 85 -10.68 8.54 14.74
C LEU A 85 -9.80 7.31 14.90
N VAL A 86 -8.59 7.28 14.32
CA VAL A 86 -7.63 6.18 14.54
C VAL A 86 -7.31 6.02 16.02
N ARG A 87 -7.09 7.14 16.74
CA ARG A 87 -6.82 7.12 18.18
C ARG A 87 -7.96 6.48 18.96
N ARG A 88 -9.21 6.88 18.68
CA ARG A 88 -10.41 6.33 19.32
C ARG A 88 -10.59 4.86 19.02
N GLU A 89 -10.44 4.47 17.76
CA GLU A 89 -10.57 3.09 17.28
C GLU A 89 -9.58 2.15 17.98
N LEU A 90 -8.35 2.64 18.21
CA LEU A 90 -7.30 1.86 18.87
C LEU A 90 -7.36 1.93 20.40
N GLY A 91 -8.20 2.79 20.98
CA GLY A 91 -8.18 3.09 22.41
C GLY A 91 -6.85 3.69 22.88
N ALA A 92 -6.13 4.38 22.00
CA ALA A 92 -4.80 4.93 22.26
C ALA A 92 -4.87 6.30 22.96
N GLU A 93 -3.84 6.64 23.73
CA GLU A 93 -3.71 7.99 24.30
C GLU A 93 -3.28 9.00 23.24
N LYS A 94 -2.38 8.59 22.33
CA LYS A 94 -1.84 9.44 21.28
C LYS A 94 -1.58 8.67 19.99
N VAL A 95 -1.99 9.26 18.87
CA VAL A 95 -1.61 8.80 17.52
C VAL A 95 -0.88 9.91 16.78
N THR A 96 0.22 9.56 16.11
CA THR A 96 1.01 10.49 15.28
C THR A 96 1.41 9.82 13.98
N ARG A 97 1.73 10.60 12.94
CA ARG A 97 2.37 10.04 11.74
C ARG A 97 3.75 9.48 12.09
N ALA A 98 4.06 8.29 11.58
CA ALA A 98 5.38 7.70 11.79
C ALA A 98 6.45 8.46 11.01
N LYS A 99 7.66 8.52 11.58
CA LYS A 99 8.84 9.06 10.91
C LYS A 99 9.38 8.03 9.90
N ALA A 100 10.17 8.49 8.94
CA ALA A 100 10.63 7.67 7.81
C ALA A 100 11.53 6.48 8.22
N ASP A 101 12.32 6.65 9.27
CA ASP A 101 13.11 5.60 9.92
C ASP A 101 12.19 4.48 10.45
N VAL A 102 11.19 4.82 11.27
CA VAL A 102 10.20 3.88 11.81
C VAL A 102 9.45 3.16 10.69
N VAL A 103 9.05 3.89 9.64
CA VAL A 103 8.41 3.30 8.45
C VAL A 103 9.29 2.23 7.82
N ARG A 104 10.57 2.53 7.58
CA ARG A 104 11.49 1.61 6.91
C ARG A 104 11.86 0.42 7.79
N GLU A 105 12.02 0.62 9.10
CA GLU A 105 12.30 -0.44 10.06
C GLU A 105 11.14 -1.42 10.16
N THR A 106 9.92 -0.89 10.23
CA THR A 106 8.67 -1.65 10.35
C THR A 106 8.32 -2.39 9.06
N THR A 107 8.26 -1.66 7.95
CA THR A 107 7.72 -2.20 6.69
C THR A 107 8.78 -2.90 5.87
N GLY A 108 10.05 -2.45 5.96
CA GLY A 108 11.10 -2.85 5.04
C GLY A 108 11.04 -2.18 3.67
N TYR A 109 10.13 -1.24 3.45
CA TYR A 109 9.93 -0.50 2.20
C TYR A 109 10.19 1.01 2.40
N ALA A 110 10.43 1.71 1.30
CA ALA A 110 10.51 3.17 1.28
C ALA A 110 9.10 3.79 1.18
N ILE A 111 8.96 5.02 1.67
CA ILE A 111 7.73 5.82 1.51
C ILE A 111 7.37 5.92 0.01
N GLY A 112 6.07 5.86 -0.29
CA GLY A 112 5.55 5.86 -1.65
C GLY A 112 5.50 4.48 -2.32
N GLY A 113 6.21 3.48 -1.78
CA GLY A 113 6.22 2.11 -2.29
C GLY A 113 5.70 1.07 -1.30
N ILE A 114 5.04 1.47 -0.22
CA ILE A 114 4.66 0.56 0.87
C ILE A 114 3.43 -0.27 0.43
N PRO A 115 3.57 -1.60 0.28
CA PRO A 115 2.44 -2.47 -0.03
C PRO A 115 1.50 -2.63 1.18
N PRO A 116 0.28 -3.14 1.01
CA PRO A 116 -0.66 -3.37 2.11
C PRO A 116 -0.28 -4.55 3.02
N PHE A 117 0.63 -5.43 2.57
CA PHE A 117 1.11 -6.60 3.31
C PHE A 117 2.54 -6.97 2.87
N GLY A 118 3.11 -8.03 3.48
CA GLY A 118 4.49 -8.47 3.18
C GLY A 118 5.55 -7.57 3.81
N HIS A 119 5.23 -6.99 4.97
CA HIS A 119 6.11 -6.12 5.76
C HIS A 119 7.17 -6.92 6.52
N ARG A 120 8.25 -6.25 6.93
CA ARG A 120 9.33 -6.87 7.71
C ARG A 120 8.83 -7.35 9.08
N THR A 121 7.99 -6.57 9.75
CA THR A 121 7.36 -6.95 11.02
C THR A 121 5.85 -7.06 10.86
N ARG A 122 5.21 -7.89 11.68
CA ARG A 122 3.75 -7.88 11.77
C ARG A 122 3.32 -6.59 12.47
N THR A 123 2.48 -5.82 11.80
CA THR A 123 1.88 -4.59 12.32
C THR A 123 0.39 -4.78 12.52
N ARG A 124 -0.18 -3.98 13.42
CA ARG A 124 -1.63 -3.80 13.43
C ARG A 124 -2.02 -3.05 12.16
N VAL A 125 -3.05 -3.52 11.47
CA VAL A 125 -3.54 -2.91 10.25
C VAL A 125 -5.00 -2.51 10.41
N LEU A 126 -5.31 -1.29 10.04
CA LEU A 126 -6.67 -0.77 9.89
C LEU A 126 -6.93 -0.52 8.40
N ALA A 127 -8.14 -0.78 7.93
CA ALA A 127 -8.58 -0.45 6.59
C ALA A 127 -9.87 0.37 6.65
N ASP A 128 -9.88 1.53 6.01
CA ASP A 128 -11.09 2.34 5.93
C ASP A 128 -12.14 1.66 5.04
N ARG A 129 -13.41 1.71 5.47
CA ARG A 129 -14.54 1.10 4.77
C ARG A 129 -14.71 1.58 3.34
N SER A 130 -14.32 2.82 3.02
CA SER A 130 -14.41 3.39 1.68
C SER A 130 -13.73 2.56 0.60
N LEU A 131 -12.71 1.76 0.95
CA LEU A 131 -12.06 0.85 -0.01
C LEU A 131 -13.05 -0.18 -0.59
N LEU A 132 -14.11 -0.51 0.15
CA LEU A 132 -15.16 -1.45 -0.28
C LEU A 132 -16.18 -0.83 -1.25
N ASP A 133 -16.10 0.48 -1.51
CA ASP A 133 -16.97 1.17 -2.48
C ASP A 133 -16.55 0.89 -3.94
N HIS A 134 -15.48 0.12 -4.13
CA HIS A 134 -14.90 -0.22 -5.43
C HIS A 134 -14.85 -1.74 -5.64
N ASP A 135 -14.99 -2.18 -6.89
CA ASP A 135 -14.79 -3.60 -7.25
C ASP A 135 -13.30 -3.97 -7.35
N THR A 136 -12.43 -2.97 -7.57
CA THR A 136 -10.99 -3.15 -7.68
C THR A 136 -10.27 -1.91 -7.16
N VAL A 137 -9.29 -2.14 -6.30
CA VAL A 137 -8.34 -1.12 -5.83
C VAL A 137 -6.93 -1.45 -6.31
N TRP A 138 -6.10 -0.42 -6.40
CA TRP A 138 -4.70 -0.50 -6.80
C TRP A 138 -3.80 -0.08 -5.65
N ALA A 139 -2.87 -0.93 -5.25
CA ALA A 139 -1.94 -0.66 -4.15
C ALA A 139 -0.49 -0.77 -4.61
N ALA A 140 0.44 -0.15 -3.88
CA ALA A 140 1.86 -0.21 -4.23
C ALA A 140 2.41 -1.65 -4.17
N ALA A 141 3.24 -2.02 -5.14
CA ALA A 141 3.87 -3.34 -5.24
C ALA A 141 5.31 -3.35 -4.70
N GLY A 142 5.56 -2.62 -3.61
CA GLY A 142 6.86 -2.55 -2.95
C GLY A 142 7.82 -1.48 -3.48
N THR A 143 7.42 -0.69 -4.48
CA THR A 143 8.22 0.42 -5.05
C THR A 143 7.30 1.58 -5.45
N PRO A 144 7.82 2.82 -5.56
CA PRO A 144 7.03 3.95 -6.07
C PRO A 144 6.81 3.92 -7.60
N TYR A 145 7.25 2.85 -8.28
CA TYR A 145 7.14 2.66 -9.72
C TYR A 145 6.17 1.54 -10.10
N ALA A 146 5.54 0.88 -9.12
CA ALA A 146 4.78 -0.33 -9.37
C ALA A 146 3.54 -0.41 -8.49
N VAL A 147 2.41 -0.76 -9.09
CA VAL A 147 1.15 -1.02 -8.39
C VAL A 147 0.54 -2.34 -8.86
N PHE A 148 -0.33 -2.93 -8.05
CA PHE A 148 -1.07 -4.14 -8.40
C PHE A 148 -2.56 -3.96 -8.12
N PRO A 149 -3.45 -4.56 -8.93
CA PRO A 149 -4.88 -4.56 -8.68
C PRO A 149 -5.26 -5.68 -7.71
N MET A 150 -6.29 -5.46 -6.90
CA MET A 150 -6.89 -6.51 -6.07
C MET A 150 -8.34 -6.16 -5.72
N ASP A 151 -9.16 -7.18 -5.53
CA ASP A 151 -10.46 -7.05 -4.86
C ASP A 151 -10.24 -6.50 -3.43
N PRO A 152 -10.94 -5.45 -3.01
CA PRO A 152 -10.72 -4.84 -1.70
C PRO A 152 -10.88 -5.79 -0.51
N LYS A 153 -11.84 -6.73 -0.58
CA LYS A 153 -12.07 -7.69 0.52
C LYS A 153 -10.88 -8.62 0.67
N SER A 154 -10.35 -9.11 -0.44
CA SER A 154 -9.14 -9.91 -0.49
C SER A 154 -7.93 -9.14 0.03
N LEU A 155 -7.77 -7.88 -0.38
CA LEU A 155 -6.69 -7.02 0.07
C LEU A 155 -6.72 -6.79 1.59
N ILE A 156 -7.90 -6.50 2.15
CA ILE A 156 -8.14 -6.35 3.59
C ILE A 156 -7.82 -7.65 4.33
N ALA A 157 -8.27 -8.79 3.81
CA ALA A 157 -8.04 -10.10 4.41
C ALA A 157 -6.53 -10.46 4.44
N HIS A 158 -5.82 -10.27 3.33
CA HIS A 158 -4.38 -10.56 3.26
C HIS A 158 -3.53 -9.58 4.05
N ALA A 159 -3.98 -8.34 4.23
CA ALA A 159 -3.38 -7.37 5.14
C ALA A 159 -3.63 -7.71 6.62
N GLY A 160 -4.57 -8.60 6.93
CA GLY A 160 -5.02 -8.85 8.31
C GLY A 160 -5.65 -7.61 8.93
N ALA A 161 -6.31 -6.79 8.11
CA ALA A 161 -6.79 -5.48 8.52
C ALA A 161 -8.15 -5.55 9.23
N ALA A 162 -8.28 -4.77 10.30
CA ALA A 162 -9.58 -4.47 10.89
C ALA A 162 -10.28 -3.38 10.07
N LEU A 163 -11.55 -3.61 9.72
CA LEU A 163 -12.36 -2.67 8.95
C LEU A 163 -12.93 -1.57 9.85
N VAL A 164 -12.68 -0.31 9.52
CA VAL A 164 -12.95 0.84 10.40
C VAL A 164 -13.43 2.06 9.61
N ASP A 165 -13.90 3.09 10.31
CA ASP A 165 -14.28 4.39 9.73
C ASP A 165 -13.35 5.47 10.29
N VAL A 166 -12.26 5.74 9.57
CA VAL A 166 -11.18 6.66 10.01
C VAL A 166 -10.83 7.72 8.97
N ARG A 167 -11.70 7.90 7.98
CA ARG A 167 -11.63 8.98 6.99
C ARG A 167 -12.06 10.32 7.60
N GLU A 168 -11.32 11.39 7.29
CA GLU A 168 -11.75 12.77 7.56
C GLU A 168 -13.10 13.00 6.85
N THR A 169 -14.11 13.48 7.60
CA THR A 169 -15.38 13.91 7.00
C THR A 169 -15.35 15.42 6.85
N ASP A 170 -15.65 15.91 5.64
CA ASP A 170 -15.90 17.33 5.46
C ASP A 170 -17.17 17.68 6.26
N LEU A 171 -17.02 18.57 7.25
CA LEU A 171 -18.13 19.16 8.01
C LEU A 171 -18.89 20.19 7.17
#